data_AF-A0A2M8KS48-F1
#
_entry.id   AF-A0A2M8KS48-F1
#
_cell.length_a   1.000
_cell.length_b   1.000
_cell.length_c   1.000
_cell.angle_alpha   90.00
_cell.angle_beta   90.00
_cell.angle_gamma   90.00
#
_symmetry.space_group_name_H-M   'P 1'
#
loop_
_entity.id
_entity.type
_entity.pdbx_description
1 polymer ?
#
loop_
_entity_poly.entity_id
_entity_poly.type
_entity_poly.pdbx_seq_one_letter_code
_entity_poly.pdbx_strand_id
1 'polypeptide(L)'
;MLEEKGTTTLPQPKKSAPDETPQGALTPETYLGKARLDRFASNESAENRSKIYTHNSTIPLHSFAYAGSWKFYPEYAQPQPKNTLTLHFRSQKVFLVITPLMKNQKIRVVLDGKVIVASDSRQDVHDGYVLLDKSRLYELVKLSEVQEHTLRLEFETSDCEVFAFTFG
;
A
#
# COMPACT_ATOMS: atom_id res chain seq x y z
N MET A 1 -26.93 -53.94 5.34
CA MET A 1 -26.56 -53.03 4.23
C MET A 1 -26.61 -51.63 4.83
N LEU A 2 -25.43 -51.04 5.09
CA LEU A 2 -25.29 -49.73 5.72
C LEU A 2 -25.37 -48.68 4.61
N GLU A 3 -26.35 -47.79 4.66
CA GLU A 3 -26.42 -46.62 3.79
C GLU A 3 -26.30 -45.37 4.67
N GLU A 4 -25.11 -44.78 4.67
CA GLU A 4 -24.85 -43.47 5.26
C GLU A 4 -25.25 -42.38 4.26
N LYS A 5 -26.17 -41.49 4.66
CA LYS A 5 -26.40 -40.21 3.96
C LYS A 5 -26.14 -39.07 4.94
N GLY A 6 -24.87 -38.71 5.09
CA GLY A 6 -24.45 -37.44 5.66
C GLY A 6 -24.62 -36.33 4.61
N THR A 7 -25.64 -35.49 4.76
CA THR A 7 -25.72 -34.23 4.02
C THR A 7 -24.97 -33.17 4.83
N THR A 8 -23.67 -33.02 4.55
CA THR A 8 -22.88 -31.89 5.04
C THR A 8 -23.23 -30.66 4.22
N THR A 9 -24.12 -29.83 4.74
CA THR A 9 -24.40 -28.49 4.19
C THR A 9 -23.21 -27.59 4.53
N LEU A 10 -22.38 -27.29 3.53
CA LEU A 10 -21.33 -26.28 3.65
C LEU A 10 -21.97 -24.90 3.89
N PRO A 11 -21.53 -24.11 4.88
CA PRO A 11 -22.03 -22.75 5.05
C PRO A 11 -21.60 -21.89 3.86
N GLN A 12 -22.56 -21.17 3.27
CA GLN A 12 -22.32 -20.21 2.20
C GLN A 12 -21.35 -19.10 2.68
N PRO A 13 -20.48 -18.58 1.79
CA PRO A 13 -19.63 -17.45 2.14
C PRO A 13 -20.52 -16.25 2.48
N LYS A 14 -20.38 -15.73 3.70
CA LYS A 14 -21.02 -14.49 4.12
C LYS A 14 -20.58 -13.39 3.15
N LYS A 15 -21.56 -12.70 2.56
CA LYS A 15 -21.36 -11.45 1.84
C LYS A 15 -20.46 -10.55 2.70
N SER A 16 -19.30 -10.17 2.18
CA SER A 16 -18.43 -9.18 2.79
C SER A 16 -19.26 -7.92 3.05
N ALA A 17 -19.41 -7.56 4.32
CA ALA A 17 -19.92 -6.26 4.68
C ALA A 17 -18.97 -5.20 4.12
N PRO A 18 -19.46 -4.01 3.71
CA PRO A 18 -18.56 -2.89 3.51
C PRO A 18 -17.82 -2.68 4.83
N ASP A 19 -16.49 -2.76 4.78
CA ASP A 19 -15.63 -2.49 5.92
C ASP A 19 -15.59 -0.97 6.13
N GLU A 20 -16.71 -0.45 6.64
CA GLU A 20 -16.81 0.94 7.11
C GLU A 20 -15.93 1.04 8.35
N THR A 21 -14.63 1.26 8.12
CA THR A 21 -13.70 1.67 9.17
C THR A 21 -14.34 2.90 9.83
N PRO A 22 -14.71 2.84 11.12
CA PRO A 22 -15.39 3.96 11.78
C PRO A 22 -14.61 5.26 11.57
N GLN A 23 -15.27 6.42 11.47
CA GLN A 23 -14.65 7.73 11.20
C GLN A 23 -13.52 8.19 12.18
N GLY A 24 -13.11 7.37 13.14
CA GLY A 24 -11.94 7.59 14.01
C GLY A 24 -10.99 6.39 14.12
N ALA A 25 -11.20 5.32 13.36
CA ALA A 25 -10.36 4.14 13.40
C ALA A 25 -9.05 4.35 12.61
N LEU A 26 -8.02 3.62 13.02
CA LEU A 26 -6.73 3.64 12.36
C LEU A 26 -6.83 3.00 10.97
N THR A 27 -5.98 3.43 10.04
CA THR A 27 -5.83 2.70 8.78
C THR A 27 -5.40 1.26 9.08
N PRO A 28 -6.13 0.25 8.58
CA PRO A 28 -5.74 -1.15 8.73
C PRO A 28 -4.61 -1.49 7.77
N GLU A 29 -3.98 -2.64 7.99
CA GLU A 29 -3.00 -3.18 7.06
C GLU A 29 -3.54 -3.19 5.63
N THR A 30 -2.75 -2.64 4.71
CA THR A 30 -3.17 -2.37 3.34
C THR A 30 -2.30 -3.18 2.37
N TYR A 31 -2.86 -4.23 1.78
CA TYR A 31 -2.16 -5.09 0.82
C TYR A 31 -2.17 -4.49 -0.58
N LEU A 32 -0.99 -4.48 -1.21
CA LEU A 32 -0.72 -3.85 -2.51
C LEU A 32 -0.77 -4.87 -3.67
N GLY A 33 -0.79 -6.16 -3.35
CA GLY A 33 -0.99 -7.24 -4.31
C GLY A 33 -2.46 -7.43 -4.71
N LYS A 34 -2.69 -7.95 -5.92
CA LYS A 34 -4.03 -8.13 -6.49
C LYS A 34 -4.91 -9.11 -5.70
N ALA A 35 -4.34 -10.13 -5.05
CA ALA A 35 -5.12 -11.20 -4.40
C ALA A 35 -5.87 -10.72 -3.14
N ARG A 36 -5.39 -9.65 -2.51
CA ARG A 36 -5.95 -9.07 -1.27
C ARG A 36 -6.25 -7.58 -1.42
N LEU A 37 -6.40 -7.14 -2.66
CA LEU A 37 -6.60 -5.73 -2.99
C LEU A 37 -7.94 -5.25 -2.40
N ASP A 38 -7.87 -4.27 -1.52
CA ASP A 38 -9.01 -3.59 -0.90
C ASP A 38 -8.72 -2.08 -0.87
N ARG A 39 -9.74 -1.22 -0.80
CA ARG A 39 -9.57 0.25 -0.72
C ARG A 39 -8.65 0.82 -1.81
N PHE A 40 -8.75 0.24 -2.99
CA PHE A 40 -7.99 0.60 -4.16
C PHE A 40 -8.69 1.72 -4.93
N ALA A 41 -8.02 2.86 -5.08
CA ALA A 41 -8.59 4.12 -5.57
C ALA A 41 -7.98 4.61 -6.90
N SER A 42 -7.24 3.76 -7.62
CA SER A 42 -6.95 4.04 -9.04
C SER A 42 -8.18 3.83 -9.90
N ASN A 43 -8.29 4.57 -11.01
CA ASN A 43 -9.44 4.55 -11.91
C ASN A 43 -9.55 3.24 -12.72
N GLU A 44 -8.45 2.51 -12.86
CA GLU A 44 -8.32 1.32 -13.68
C GLU A 44 -8.26 0.05 -12.82
N SER A 45 -8.82 -1.05 -13.32
CA SER A 45 -8.69 -2.35 -12.67
C SER A 45 -7.24 -2.84 -12.60
N ALA A 46 -6.87 -3.46 -11.48
CA ALA A 46 -5.57 -4.10 -11.29
C ALA A 46 -5.39 -5.33 -12.19
N GLU A 47 -4.33 -5.32 -12.99
CA GLU A 47 -4.07 -6.32 -14.02
C GLU A 47 -2.66 -6.92 -13.93
N ASN A 48 -2.55 -8.22 -14.26
CA ASN A 48 -1.27 -8.92 -14.37
C ASN A 48 -0.60 -8.67 -15.73
N ARG A 49 -0.51 -7.39 -16.09
CA ARG A 49 0.26 -6.86 -17.23
C ARG A 49 0.52 -5.39 -16.95
N SER A 50 1.60 -4.86 -17.53
CA SER A 50 1.90 -3.44 -17.39
C SER A 50 0.76 -2.60 -17.97
N LYS A 51 0.23 -1.69 -17.16
CA LYS A 51 -0.88 -0.80 -17.50
C LYS A 51 -0.66 0.56 -16.85
N ILE A 52 -1.13 1.62 -17.50
CA ILE A 52 -1.10 2.96 -16.93
C ILE A 52 -2.29 3.11 -15.99
N TYR A 53 -2.01 3.57 -14.77
CA TYR A 53 -3.00 3.88 -13.75
C TYR A 53 -3.07 5.38 -13.52
N THR A 54 -4.25 5.86 -13.18
CA THR A 54 -4.55 7.24 -12.83
C THR A 54 -5.42 7.26 -11.58
N HIS A 55 -5.49 8.40 -10.90
CA HIS A 55 -6.41 8.61 -9.79
C HIS A 55 -6.84 10.07 -9.73
N ASN A 56 -7.95 10.33 -9.04
CA ASN A 56 -8.40 11.71 -8.78
C ASN A 56 -7.40 12.45 -7.91
N SER A 57 -7.44 13.79 -7.91
CA SER A 57 -6.53 14.62 -7.10
C SER A 57 -6.57 14.28 -5.61
N THR A 58 -7.72 13.81 -5.11
CA THR A 58 -7.91 13.28 -3.76
C THR A 58 -8.41 11.83 -3.82
N ILE A 59 -7.95 11.01 -2.88
CA ILE A 59 -8.39 9.63 -2.70
C ILE A 59 -9.06 9.46 -1.32
N PRO A 60 -10.01 8.51 -1.14
CA PRO A 60 -10.71 8.33 0.13
C PRO A 60 -9.76 7.99 1.29
N LEU A 61 -10.17 8.28 2.52
CA LEU A 61 -9.41 7.86 3.70
C LEU A 61 -9.25 6.33 3.74
N HIS A 62 -8.10 5.88 4.24
CA HIS A 62 -7.67 4.47 4.29
C HIS A 62 -7.48 3.80 2.92
N SER A 63 -7.48 4.60 1.84
CA SER A 63 -7.32 4.09 0.49
C SER A 63 -5.93 4.42 -0.07
N PHE A 64 -5.56 3.67 -1.11
CA PHE A 64 -4.34 3.89 -1.85
C PHE A 64 -4.60 3.89 -3.35
N ALA A 65 -3.74 4.57 -4.09
CA ALA A 65 -3.80 4.62 -5.53
C ALA A 65 -2.42 4.61 -6.15
N TYR A 66 -2.32 3.96 -7.31
CA TYR A 66 -1.16 4.01 -8.17
C TYR A 66 -1.38 5.04 -9.27
N ALA A 67 -0.30 5.71 -9.66
CA ALA A 67 -0.25 6.50 -10.88
C ALA A 67 0.94 6.10 -11.75
N GLY A 68 0.71 6.14 -13.05
CA GLY A 68 1.69 5.74 -14.07
C GLY A 68 1.69 4.23 -14.33
N SER A 69 2.78 3.68 -14.87
CA SER A 69 2.80 2.29 -15.36
C SER A 69 3.15 1.29 -14.26
N TRP A 70 2.21 0.40 -13.95
CA TRP A 70 2.35 -0.63 -12.92
C TRP A 70 1.95 -2.00 -13.45
N LYS A 71 2.56 -3.04 -12.87
CA LYS A 71 2.16 -4.44 -13.08
C LYS A 71 1.83 -5.08 -11.74
N PHE A 72 0.69 -5.77 -11.67
CA PHE A 72 0.23 -6.42 -10.44
C PHE A 72 0.49 -7.92 -10.47
N TYR A 73 0.90 -8.44 -9.32
CA TYR A 73 1.02 -9.86 -9.02
C TYR A 73 0.05 -10.20 -7.89
N PRO A 74 -0.15 -11.49 -7.56
CA PRO A 74 -1.03 -11.87 -6.45
C PRO A 74 -0.68 -11.17 -5.13
N GLU A 75 0.61 -11.10 -4.79
CA GLU A 75 1.07 -10.63 -3.46
C GLU A 75 1.65 -9.22 -3.44
N TYR A 76 2.07 -8.70 -4.60
CA TYR A 76 2.76 -7.42 -4.71
C TYR A 76 2.43 -6.68 -6.00
N ALA A 77 2.82 -5.41 -6.08
CA ALA A 77 2.86 -4.64 -7.31
C ALA A 77 4.30 -4.22 -7.64
N GLN A 78 4.60 -4.05 -8.92
CA GLN A 78 5.90 -3.57 -9.41
C GLN A 78 5.72 -2.26 -10.18
N PRO A 79 6.47 -1.19 -9.83
CA PRO A 79 6.49 0.03 -10.60
C PRO A 79 7.31 -0.15 -11.88
N GLN A 80 6.96 0.57 -12.94
CA GLN A 80 7.95 0.97 -13.95
C GLN A 80 8.69 2.24 -13.45
N PRO A 81 9.71 2.78 -14.16
CA PRO A 81 10.35 4.03 -13.75
C PRO A 81 9.38 5.24 -13.74
N LYS A 82 9.63 6.21 -12.85
CA LYS A 82 8.90 7.50 -12.72
C LYS A 82 7.42 7.38 -12.38
N ASN A 83 7.07 6.47 -11.47
CA ASN A 83 5.69 6.22 -11.06
C ASN A 83 5.48 6.50 -9.57
N THR A 84 4.22 6.58 -9.14
CA THR A 84 3.90 6.92 -7.76
C THR A 84 2.88 5.98 -7.14
N LEU A 85 3.02 5.77 -5.83
CA LEU A 85 2.03 5.13 -4.96
C LEU A 85 1.61 6.16 -3.90
N THR A 86 0.31 6.44 -3.83
CA THR A 86 -0.28 7.38 -2.89
C THR A 86 -1.14 6.61 -1.89
N LEU A 87 -1.04 6.96 -0.61
CA LEU A 87 -1.80 6.40 0.50
C LEU A 87 -2.40 7.57 1.30
N HIS A 88 -3.70 7.55 1.52
CA HIS A 88 -4.37 8.44 2.46
C HIS A 88 -4.66 7.67 3.74
N PHE A 89 -4.02 8.06 4.84
CA PHE A 89 -4.01 7.26 6.07
C PHE A 89 -4.34 8.07 7.31
N ARG A 90 -4.72 7.36 8.38
CA ARG A 90 -4.86 7.85 9.74
C ARG A 90 -4.05 6.95 10.69
N SER A 91 -2.88 7.39 11.11
CA SER A 91 -2.02 6.70 12.08
C SER A 91 -0.91 7.62 12.61
N GLN A 92 -0.16 7.19 13.62
CA GLN A 92 1.08 7.87 14.03
C GLN A 92 2.28 7.38 13.21
N LYS A 93 2.32 6.09 12.89
CA LYS A 93 3.43 5.47 12.17
C LYS A 93 2.96 4.81 10.89
N VAL A 94 3.78 4.90 9.85
CA VAL A 94 3.58 4.18 8.59
C VAL A 94 4.84 3.40 8.27
N PHE A 95 4.64 2.15 7.91
CA PHE A 95 5.68 1.23 7.48
C PHE A 95 5.34 0.65 6.11
N LEU A 96 6.35 0.24 5.36
CA LEU A 96 6.19 -0.40 4.05
C LEU A 96 6.98 -1.70 3.99
N VAL A 97 6.32 -2.80 3.63
CA VAL A 97 6.99 -4.05 3.25
C VAL A 97 7.35 -3.98 1.78
N ILE A 98 8.65 -3.99 1.50
CA ILE A 98 9.19 -3.84 0.14
C ILE A 98 10.44 -4.69 -0.06
N THR A 99 10.56 -5.28 -1.25
CA THR A 99 11.73 -6.05 -1.68
C THR A 99 12.42 -5.32 -2.83
N PRO A 100 13.66 -4.82 -2.67
CA PRO A 100 14.44 -4.36 -3.80
C PRO A 100 14.89 -5.53 -4.69
N LEU A 101 14.79 -5.34 -6.00
CA LEU A 101 15.35 -6.25 -7.02
C LEU A 101 16.80 -5.89 -7.36
N MET A 102 17.20 -4.64 -7.08
CA MET A 102 18.56 -4.12 -7.21
C MET A 102 18.95 -3.36 -5.93
N LYS A 103 20.24 -3.33 -5.59
CA LYS A 103 20.70 -2.59 -4.41
C LYS A 103 20.68 -1.08 -4.64
N ASN A 104 20.55 -0.33 -3.54
CA ASN A 104 20.67 1.13 -3.48
C ASN A 104 19.58 1.89 -4.23
N GLN A 105 18.39 1.29 -4.36
CA GLN A 105 17.25 1.99 -4.95
C GLN A 105 16.70 3.02 -3.97
N LYS A 106 16.35 4.19 -4.50
CA LYS A 106 15.81 5.28 -3.71
C LYS A 106 14.35 5.50 -4.06
N ILE A 107 13.55 5.73 -3.05
CA ILE A 107 12.15 6.17 -3.20
C ILE A 107 12.03 7.50 -2.48
N ARG A 108 11.53 8.52 -3.18
CA ARG A 108 11.27 9.82 -2.57
C ARG A 108 9.99 9.76 -1.77
N VAL A 109 10.04 10.28 -0.55
CA VAL A 109 8.94 10.25 0.42
C VAL A 109 8.35 11.65 0.53
N VAL A 110 7.09 11.77 0.14
CA VAL A 110 6.34 13.03 0.15
C VAL A 110 5.17 12.90 1.10
N LEU A 111 5.08 13.77 2.11
CA LEU A 111 3.98 13.86 3.05
C LEU A 111 3.23 15.18 2.80
N ASP A 112 1.91 15.09 2.57
CA ASP A 112 1.03 16.22 2.29
C ASP A 112 1.55 17.16 1.19
N GLY A 113 2.07 16.56 0.12
CA GLY A 113 2.58 17.28 -1.04
C GLY A 113 3.96 17.90 -0.88
N LYS A 114 4.61 17.78 0.29
CA LYS A 114 5.97 18.25 0.56
C LYS A 114 6.91 17.07 0.79
N VAL A 115 8.18 17.23 0.46
CA VAL A 115 9.19 16.24 0.88
C VAL A 115 9.12 16.12 2.39
N ILE A 116 9.06 14.89 2.89
CA ILE A 116 8.94 14.64 4.32
C ILE A 116 10.15 15.24 5.05
N VAL A 117 9.86 15.92 6.17
CA VAL A 117 10.88 16.53 7.03
C VAL A 117 11.37 15.52 8.06
N ALA A 118 12.58 15.73 8.59
CA ALA A 118 13.21 14.83 9.55
C ALA A 118 12.40 14.62 10.85
N SER A 119 11.56 15.60 11.25
CA SER A 119 10.71 15.47 12.45
C SER A 119 9.59 14.46 12.27
N ASP A 120 9.15 14.24 11.03
CA ASP A 120 7.98 13.42 10.68
C ASP A 120 8.40 12.08 10.07
N SER A 121 9.71 11.90 9.86
CA SER A 121 10.30 10.71 9.28
C SER A 121 10.74 9.70 10.35
N ARG A 122 11.00 8.45 9.94
CA ARG A 122 11.52 7.41 10.84
C ARG A 122 12.88 6.88 10.37
N GLN A 123 13.31 5.73 10.92
CA GLN A 123 14.69 5.26 10.85
C GLN A 123 15.21 5.12 9.42
N ASP A 124 14.35 4.77 8.47
CA ASP A 124 14.77 4.42 7.11
C ASP A 124 14.71 5.59 6.12
N VAL A 125 14.29 6.77 6.56
CA VAL A 125 14.15 7.94 5.70
C VAL A 125 15.21 8.97 6.05
N HIS A 126 16.04 9.29 5.06
CA HIS A 126 17.13 10.26 5.16
C HIS A 126 17.05 11.22 3.97
N ASP A 127 17.13 12.52 4.26
CA ASP A 127 17.03 13.60 3.26
C ASP A 127 15.79 13.49 2.35
N GLY A 128 14.69 12.96 2.87
CA GLY A 128 13.43 12.77 2.13
C GLY A 128 13.37 11.52 1.25
N TYR A 129 14.33 10.61 1.37
CA TYR A 129 14.38 9.36 0.61
C TYR A 129 14.51 8.16 1.55
N VAL A 130 13.88 7.05 1.18
CA VAL A 130 14.21 5.72 1.71
C VAL A 130 15.17 5.01 0.77
N LEU A 131 16.25 4.45 1.32
CA LEU A 131 17.23 3.65 0.57
C LEU A 131 16.93 2.15 0.77
N LEU A 132 16.61 1.47 -0.32
CA LEU A 132 16.33 0.05 -0.31
C LEU A 132 17.62 -0.77 -0.42
N ASP A 133 17.78 -1.68 0.53
CA ASP A 133 18.96 -2.53 0.69
C ASP A 133 18.63 -4.03 0.66
N LYS A 134 17.50 -4.44 1.23
CA LYS A 134 17.06 -5.84 1.32
C LYS A 134 15.55 -5.95 1.53
N SER A 135 15.00 -7.15 1.39
CA SER A 135 13.60 -7.41 1.73
C SER A 135 13.36 -7.27 3.23
N ARG A 136 12.55 -6.30 3.64
CA ARG A 136 12.15 -6.07 5.04
C ARG A 136 11.00 -5.08 5.16
N LEU A 137 10.58 -4.84 6.39
CA LEU A 137 9.76 -3.70 6.79
C LEU A 137 10.62 -2.43 6.86
N TYR A 138 10.20 -1.37 6.17
CA TYR A 138 10.82 -0.05 6.20
C TYR A 138 9.94 0.92 6.98
N GLU A 139 10.55 1.68 7.89
CA GLU A 139 9.89 2.66 8.73
C GLU A 139 9.92 4.05 8.08
N LEU A 140 8.78 4.52 7.58
CA LEU A 140 8.74 5.72 6.74
C LEU A 140 8.37 6.98 7.52
N VAL A 141 7.29 6.91 8.30
CA VAL A 141 6.66 8.07 8.94
C VAL A 141 6.54 7.84 10.44
N LYS A 142 6.77 8.90 11.24
CA LYS A 142 6.50 8.97 12.67
C LYS A 142 5.99 10.36 13.05
N LEU A 143 4.70 10.47 13.32
CA LEU A 143 4.01 11.71 13.71
C LEU A 143 3.84 11.79 15.23
N SER A 144 3.57 13.00 15.73
CA SER A 144 3.32 13.24 17.16
C SER A 144 1.95 12.73 17.63
N GLU A 145 0.98 12.65 16.73
CA GLU A 145 -0.42 12.31 17.03
C GLU A 145 -1.04 11.44 15.93
N VAL A 146 -2.15 10.77 16.24
CA VAL A 146 -2.96 10.07 15.24
C VAL A 146 -3.76 11.11 14.46
N GLN A 147 -3.33 11.39 13.23
CA GLN A 147 -3.99 12.35 12.33
C GLN A 147 -4.06 11.80 10.90
N GLU A 148 -4.85 12.46 10.08
CA GLU A 148 -5.02 12.12 8.66
C GLU A 148 -3.97 12.82 7.81
N HIS A 149 -3.29 12.05 6.98
CA HIS A 149 -2.24 12.55 6.10
C HIS A 149 -2.23 11.80 4.77
N THR A 150 -1.65 12.44 3.75
CA THR A 150 -1.40 11.81 2.46
C THR A 150 0.09 11.53 2.30
N LEU A 151 0.45 10.25 2.27
CA LEU A 151 1.79 9.78 1.94
C LEU A 151 1.85 9.45 0.45
N ARG A 152 2.82 10.02 -0.26
CA ARG A 152 3.12 9.70 -1.66
C ARG A 152 4.57 9.26 -1.80
N LEU A 153 4.75 8.09 -2.39
CA LEU A 153 6.04 7.51 -2.71
C LEU A 153 6.31 7.70 -4.20
N GLU A 154 7.46 8.28 -4.54
CA GLU A 154 7.89 8.47 -5.93
C GLU A 154 9.02 7.48 -6.24
N PHE A 155 8.77 6.58 -7.18
CA PHE A 155 9.69 5.52 -7.61
C PHE A 155 10.45 5.99 -8.84
N GLU A 156 11.76 6.17 -8.71
CA GLU A 156 12.62 6.58 -9.83
C GLU A 156 12.93 5.42 -10.77
N THR A 157 12.94 4.19 -10.25
CA THR A 157 13.30 2.96 -10.97
C THR A 157 12.21 1.88 -10.84
N SER A 158 12.35 0.81 -11.62
CA SER A 158 11.42 -0.34 -11.64
C SER A 158 11.85 -1.51 -10.75
N ASP A 159 12.89 -1.34 -9.93
CA ASP A 159 13.61 -2.48 -9.35
C ASP A 159 13.20 -2.73 -7.90
N CYS A 160 11.89 -2.80 -7.65
CA CYS A 160 11.35 -3.19 -6.35
C CYS A 160 9.95 -3.82 -6.48
N GLU A 161 9.58 -4.57 -5.45
CA GLU A 161 8.27 -5.20 -5.28
C GLU A 161 7.64 -4.65 -4.00
N VAL A 162 6.46 -4.03 -4.10
CA VAL A 162 5.76 -3.43 -2.96
C VAL A 162 4.61 -4.33 -2.50
N PHE A 163 4.58 -4.69 -1.22
CA PHE A 163 3.70 -5.73 -0.70
C PHE A 163 2.55 -5.19 0.15
N ALA A 164 2.86 -4.40 1.18
CA ALA A 164 1.84 -3.89 2.09
C ALA A 164 2.32 -2.66 2.86
N PHE A 165 1.37 -1.80 3.23
CA PHE A 165 1.55 -0.83 4.30
C PHE A 165 1.05 -1.41 5.63
N THR A 166 1.79 -1.14 6.71
CA THR A 166 1.37 -1.41 8.09
C THR A 166 1.46 -0.14 8.93
N PHE A 167 0.81 -0.13 10.09
CA PHE A 167 0.55 1.08 10.88
C PHE A 167 0.77 0.85 12.37
N GLY A 168 1.05 1.91 13.13
CA GLY A 168 1.17 1.88 14.60
C GLY A 168 1.46 3.23 15.22
#